data_AF-A0A924TUI4-F1
#
_entry.id   AF-A0A924TUI4-F1
#
_cell.length_a   1.000
_cell.length_b   1.000
_cell.length_c   1.000
_cell.angle_alpha   90.00
_cell.angle_beta   90.00
_cell.angle_gamma   90.00
#
_symmetry.space_group_name_H-M   'P 1'
#
loop_
_entity.id
_entity.type
_entity.pdbx_description
1 polymer ?
#
loop_
_entity_poly.entity_id
_entity_poly.type
_entity_poly.pdbx_seq_one_letter_code
_entity_poly.pdbx_strand_id
1 'polypeptide(L)'
;VDDLQWVEYPADATDDEPMEGWLLRVIGKGQKEREVPLPADVVSELACYLISRGLDADPEDIGNQGAFLLGKASDAADRAPGLSRGQAHDPRQGIAGTTFYDQSKAFFAACASELQGRGDVKGAERFAKASTHWMRHSHASHAIAGGMPIEIAQQNLGHASLATTTVYVTTEKRRRMKAIEAFWNR
;
A
#
# COMPACT_ATOMS: atom_id res chain seq x y z
N VAL A 1 13.79 10.90 -0.62
CA VAL A 1 13.34 9.91 0.37
C VAL A 1 14.12 8.65 0.13
N ASP A 2 14.81 8.16 1.15
CA ASP A 2 15.89 7.17 0.98
C ASP A 2 15.40 5.74 0.64
N ASP A 3 14.09 5.53 0.65
CA ASP A 3 13.46 4.24 0.39
C ASP A 3 12.94 4.10 -1.06
N LEU A 4 12.91 5.18 -1.85
CA LEU A 4 12.50 5.15 -3.26
C LEU A 4 13.68 5.44 -4.16
N GLN A 5 13.78 4.68 -5.25
CA GLN A 5 14.81 4.84 -6.26
C GLN A 5 14.22 4.61 -7.66
N TRP A 6 14.65 5.42 -8.62
CA TRP A 6 14.47 5.13 -10.04
C TRP A 6 15.54 4.13 -10.47
N VAL A 7 15.13 3.06 -11.15
CA VAL A 7 16.05 2.05 -11.68
C VAL A 7 15.82 1.83 -13.16
N GLU A 8 16.91 1.54 -13.85
CA GLU A 8 16.92 1.12 -15.25
C GLU A 8 17.46 -0.31 -15.31
N TYR A 9 16.66 -1.21 -15.89
CA TYR A 9 17.06 -2.56 -16.22
C TYR A 9 17.33 -2.62 -17.72
N PRO A 10 18.55 -3.01 -18.13
CA PRO A 10 18.86 -3.16 -19.55
C PRO A 10 18.05 -4.30 -20.15
N ALA A 11 17.84 -4.24 -21.47
CA ALA A 11 17.30 -5.35 -22.24
C ALA A 11 18.07 -6.65 -21.95
N ASP A 12 17.36 -7.77 -21.90
CA ASP A 12 17.92 -9.09 -21.62
C ASP A 12 17.57 -10.13 -22.70
N ALA A 13 17.97 -11.38 -22.51
CA ALA A 13 17.74 -12.43 -23.50
C ALA A 13 16.26 -12.79 -23.73
N THR A 14 15.35 -12.24 -22.91
CA THR A 14 13.91 -12.49 -22.93
C THR A 14 13.09 -11.26 -23.27
N ASP A 15 13.65 -10.05 -23.17
CA ASP A 15 13.02 -8.78 -23.50
C ASP A 15 14.03 -7.82 -24.14
N ASP A 16 13.79 -7.43 -25.40
CA ASP A 16 14.69 -6.59 -26.20
C ASP A 16 14.58 -5.09 -25.84
N GLU A 17 13.63 -4.71 -24.98
CA GLU A 17 13.45 -3.32 -24.54
C GLU A 17 13.99 -3.10 -23.12
N PRO A 18 14.76 -2.02 -22.87
CA PRO A 18 15.13 -1.64 -21.51
C PRO A 18 13.87 -1.24 -20.74
N MET A 19 13.84 -1.60 -19.46
CA MET A 19 12.73 -1.30 -18.56
C MET A 19 13.18 -0.30 -17.50
N GLU A 20 12.42 0.77 -17.33
CA GLU A 20 12.66 1.76 -16.28
C GLU A 20 11.48 1.78 -15.31
N GLY A 21 11.75 2.07 -14.03
CA GLY A 21 10.68 2.21 -13.07
C GLY A 21 11.12 2.51 -11.65
N TRP A 22 10.13 2.73 -10.80
CA TRP A 22 10.34 3.00 -9.38
C TRP A 22 10.41 1.72 -8.57
N LEU A 23 11.40 1.62 -7.69
CA LEU A 23 11.46 0.59 -6.65
C LEU A 23 11.33 1.22 -5.27
N LEU A 24 10.46 0.64 -4.45
CA LEU A 24 10.37 0.90 -3.03
C LEU A 24 11.13 -0.19 -2.26
N ARG A 25 12.13 0.24 -1.50
CA ARG A 25 12.83 -0.60 -0.54
C ARG A 25 12.03 -0.72 0.75
N VAL A 26 11.83 -1.95 1.22
CA VAL A 26 11.07 -2.26 2.43
C VAL A 26 11.84 -3.23 3.31
N ILE A 27 12.06 -2.84 4.57
CA ILE A 27 12.64 -3.72 5.58
C ILE A 27 11.53 -4.51 6.29
N GLY A 28 11.46 -5.80 6.00
CA GLY A 28 10.47 -6.73 6.54
C GLY A 28 10.88 -7.42 7.85
N LYS A 29 10.04 -8.37 8.27
CA LYS A 29 10.29 -9.19 9.47
C LYS A 29 11.67 -9.88 9.40
N GLY A 30 12.45 -9.71 10.46
CA GLY A 30 13.80 -10.25 10.57
C GLY A 30 14.86 -9.41 9.85
N GLN A 31 14.61 -8.10 9.66
CA GLN A 31 15.53 -7.16 8.99
C GLN A 31 15.84 -7.60 7.54
N LYS A 32 14.87 -8.24 6.89
CA LYS A 32 15.01 -8.70 5.51
C LYS A 32 14.56 -7.60 4.57
N GLU A 33 15.51 -7.08 3.81
CA GLU A 33 15.25 -6.13 2.73
C GLU A 33 14.49 -6.78 1.58
N ARG A 34 13.62 -5.98 0.96
CA ARG A 34 12.81 -6.35 -0.21
C ARG A 34 12.64 -5.11 -1.07
N GLU A 35 12.54 -5.34 -2.37
CA GLU A 35 12.21 -4.31 -3.33
C GLU A 35 10.80 -4.59 -3.86
N VAL A 36 9.99 -3.54 -3.95
CA VAL A 36 8.62 -3.60 -4.46
C VAL A 36 8.51 -2.59 -5.60
N PRO A 37 8.26 -3.03 -6.84
CA PRO A 37 8.01 -2.12 -7.95
C PRO A 37 6.77 -1.27 -7.70
N LEU A 38 6.87 0.03 -7.98
CA LEU A 38 5.77 0.97 -7.88
C LEU A 38 5.38 1.52 -9.25
N PRO A 39 4.08 1.57 -9.56
CA PRO A 39 3.57 2.30 -10.71
C PRO A 39 3.93 3.80 -10.65
N ALA A 40 4.26 4.41 -11.79
CA ALA A 40 4.66 5.81 -11.87
C ALA A 40 3.55 6.80 -11.45
N ASP A 41 2.28 6.43 -11.66
CA ASP A 41 1.12 7.20 -11.19
C ASP A 41 1.04 7.23 -9.66
N VAL A 42 1.36 6.12 -8.98
CA VAL A 42 1.44 6.07 -7.51
C VAL A 42 2.55 6.99 -6.99
N VAL A 43 3.69 7.06 -7.68
CA VAL A 43 4.78 7.98 -7.29
C VAL A 43 4.42 9.43 -7.61
N SER A 44 3.63 9.68 -8.64
CA SER A 44 3.09 11.01 -8.93
C SER A 44 2.15 11.50 -7.82
N GLU A 45 1.29 10.64 -7.29
CA GLU A 45 0.46 10.96 -6.11
C GLU A 45 1.31 11.18 -4.86
N LEU A 46 2.41 10.44 -4.72
CA LEU A 46 3.36 10.66 -3.63
C LEU A 46 4.04 12.03 -3.73
N ALA A 47 4.37 12.50 -4.93
CA ALA A 47 4.95 13.84 -5.12
C ALA A 47 4.03 14.94 -4.56
N CYS A 48 2.73 14.87 -4.84
CA CYS A 48 1.72 15.76 -4.24
C CYS A 48 1.73 15.70 -2.71
N TYR A 49 1.86 14.49 -2.16
CA TYR A 49 1.95 14.30 -0.72
C TYR A 49 3.24 14.87 -0.11
N LEU A 50 4.40 14.72 -0.77
CA LEU A 50 5.67 15.31 -0.32
C LEU A 50 5.59 16.84 -0.29
N ILE A 51 5.05 17.46 -1.34
CA ILE A 51 4.81 18.91 -1.39
C ILE A 51 3.93 19.35 -0.21
N SER A 52 2.86 18.60 0.10
CA SER A 52 1.96 18.92 1.23
C SER A 52 2.65 18.86 2.61
N ARG A 53 3.79 18.16 2.70
CA ARG A 53 4.65 18.14 3.87
C ARG A 53 5.70 19.24 3.86
N GLY A 54 5.85 20.00 2.78
CA GLY A 54 6.93 20.97 2.61
C GLY A 54 8.26 20.33 2.15
N LEU A 55 8.18 19.19 1.48
CA LEU A 55 9.31 18.50 0.85
C LEU A 55 9.30 18.74 -0.67
N ASP A 56 10.38 18.36 -1.35
CA ASP A 56 10.44 18.46 -2.81
C ASP A 56 9.50 17.43 -3.47
N ALA A 57 8.99 17.76 -4.65
CA ALA A 57 8.12 16.90 -5.43
C ALA A 57 8.87 15.66 -5.96
N ASP A 58 10.15 15.82 -6.31
CA ASP A 58 11.01 14.73 -6.73
C ASP A 58 11.40 13.87 -5.51
N PRO A 59 11.00 12.59 -5.45
CA PRO A 59 11.41 11.71 -4.37
C PRO A 59 12.94 11.61 -4.23
N GLU A 60 13.74 11.76 -5.28
CA GLU A 60 15.20 11.64 -5.22
C GLU A 60 15.94 12.94 -4.90
N ASP A 61 15.23 14.07 -4.75
CA ASP A 61 15.86 15.34 -4.43
C ASP A 61 16.68 15.27 -3.13
N ILE A 62 17.84 15.93 -3.14
CA ILE A 62 18.77 15.94 -1.99
C ILE A 62 18.13 16.55 -0.73
N GLY A 63 17.19 17.47 -0.89
CA GLY A 63 16.39 18.05 0.19
C GLY A 63 15.49 17.02 0.89
N ASN A 64 15.16 15.92 0.21
CA ASN A 64 14.35 14.82 0.74
C ASN A 64 15.18 13.73 1.42
N GLN A 65 16.51 13.88 1.52
CA GLN A 65 17.37 12.90 2.19
C GLN A 65 17.02 12.76 3.68
N GLY A 66 16.93 11.52 4.17
CA GLY A 66 16.52 11.21 5.55
C GLY A 66 15.04 11.46 5.85
N ALA A 67 14.26 11.88 4.86
CA ALA A 67 12.81 12.02 5.02
C ALA A 67 12.13 10.65 4.96
N PHE A 68 11.33 10.35 5.97
CA PHE A 68 10.49 9.17 5.97
C PHE A 68 9.42 9.28 4.88
N LEU A 69 9.09 8.16 4.24
CA LEU A 69 8.05 8.12 3.22
C LEU A 69 6.69 8.57 3.77
N LEU A 70 6.29 8.08 4.96
CA LEU A 70 5.06 8.48 5.64
C LEU A 70 5.39 9.40 6.81
N GLY A 71 5.08 10.69 6.64
CA GLY A 71 5.30 11.74 7.61
C GLY A 71 4.12 12.00 8.53
N LYS A 72 4.41 12.68 9.63
CA LYS A 72 3.40 13.21 10.57
C LYS A 72 2.50 14.24 9.89
N ALA A 73 1.30 14.43 10.44
CA ALA A 73 0.32 15.39 9.93
C ALA A 73 0.83 16.83 10.12
N SER A 74 0.95 17.56 9.01
CA SER A 74 1.36 18.97 8.97
C SER A 74 0.22 19.94 9.29
N ASP A 75 -1.04 19.48 9.21
CA ASP A 75 -2.26 20.30 9.39
C ASP A 75 -2.80 20.31 10.84
N ALA A 76 -2.05 19.76 11.81
CA ALA A 76 -2.48 19.70 13.21
C ALA A 76 -2.77 21.09 13.80
N ALA A 77 -1.99 22.11 13.40
CA ALA A 77 -2.19 23.49 13.80
C ALA A 77 -3.49 24.10 13.23
N ASP A 78 -3.88 23.68 12.02
CA ASP A 78 -5.12 24.15 11.37
C ASP A 78 -6.36 23.47 11.97
N ARG A 79 -6.24 22.19 12.35
CA ARG A 79 -7.34 21.42 12.95
C ARG A 79 -7.58 21.71 14.43
N ALA A 80 -6.55 22.13 15.17
CA ALA A 80 -6.64 22.38 16.60
C ALA A 80 -5.84 23.63 17.00
N PRO A 81 -6.31 24.85 16.65
CA PRO A 81 -5.59 26.10 16.87
C PRO A 81 -5.27 26.42 18.35
N GLY A 82 -5.86 25.68 19.30
CA GLY A 82 -5.62 25.81 20.75
C GLY A 82 -4.65 24.78 21.36
N LEU A 83 -4.25 23.73 20.62
CA LEU A 83 -3.23 22.77 21.08
C LEU A 83 -1.88 23.19 20.50
N SER A 84 -1.03 23.77 21.36
CA SER A 84 0.40 24.03 21.14
C SER A 84 0.77 24.69 19.80
N ARG A 85 0.58 26.02 19.72
CA ARG A 85 1.40 26.86 18.83
C ARG A 85 2.87 26.71 19.26
N GLY A 86 3.68 25.97 18.52
CA GLY A 86 5.14 26.10 18.65
C GLY A 86 6.02 24.86 18.52
N GLN A 87 5.51 23.66 18.22
CA GLN A 87 6.42 22.60 17.77
C GLN A 87 6.73 22.80 16.29
N ALA A 88 7.94 23.28 15.99
CA ALA A 88 8.47 23.26 14.64
C ALA A 88 8.43 21.81 14.15
N HIS A 89 7.55 21.54 13.20
CA HIS A 89 7.40 20.22 12.65
C HIS A 89 8.49 20.01 11.61
N ASP A 90 9.47 19.15 11.90
CA ASP A 90 10.42 18.73 10.89
C ASP A 90 9.69 17.88 9.83
N PRO A 91 9.59 18.35 8.58
CA PRO A 91 8.83 17.69 7.53
C PRO A 91 9.39 16.30 7.18
N ARG A 92 10.62 16.00 7.60
CA ARG A 92 11.27 14.70 7.39
C ARG A 92 10.83 13.63 8.39
N GLN A 93 10.23 14.01 9.53
CA GLN A 93 9.85 13.07 10.57
C GLN A 93 8.74 12.10 10.15
N GLY A 94 8.98 10.81 10.38
CA GLY A 94 8.01 9.75 10.14
C GLY A 94 6.98 9.56 11.24
N ILE A 95 5.95 8.78 10.94
CA ILE A 95 5.00 8.24 11.92
C ILE A 95 5.42 6.86 12.43
N ALA A 96 4.98 6.52 13.65
CA ALA A 96 5.11 5.16 14.15
C ALA A 96 4.18 4.21 13.37
N GLY A 97 4.58 2.94 13.25
CA GLY A 97 3.73 1.92 12.61
C GLY A 97 2.39 1.73 13.31
N THR A 98 2.33 1.92 14.63
CA THR A 98 1.09 1.93 15.41
C THR A 98 0.17 3.09 15.00
N THR A 99 0.72 4.29 14.80
CA THR A 99 -0.03 5.45 14.31
C THR A 99 -0.65 5.15 12.95
N PHE A 100 0.11 4.59 12.01
CA PHE A 100 -0.44 4.20 10.71
C PHE A 100 -1.56 3.16 10.84
N TYR A 101 -1.36 2.16 11.71
CA TYR A 101 -2.35 1.11 11.97
C TYR A 101 -3.65 1.70 12.54
N ASP A 102 -3.55 2.56 13.55
CA ASP A 102 -4.71 3.18 14.22
C ASP A 102 -5.47 4.08 13.26
N GLN A 103 -4.77 4.88 12.45
CA GLN A 103 -5.39 5.72 11.42
C GLN A 103 -6.09 4.89 10.35
N SER A 104 -5.49 3.77 9.92
CA SER A 104 -6.12 2.84 8.99
C SER A 104 -7.39 2.22 9.62
N LYS A 105 -7.35 1.83 10.89
CA LYS A 105 -8.51 1.29 11.62
C LYS A 105 -9.63 2.33 11.74
N ALA A 106 -9.30 3.57 12.05
CA ALA A 106 -10.26 4.67 12.13
C ALA A 106 -10.92 4.93 10.78
N PHE A 107 -10.13 4.96 9.70
CA PHE A 107 -10.65 5.09 8.33
C PHE A 107 -11.66 3.99 7.99
N PHE A 108 -11.33 2.73 8.25
CA PHE A 108 -12.26 1.62 7.98
C PHE A 108 -13.53 1.68 8.82
N ALA A 109 -13.46 2.13 10.07
CA ALA A 109 -14.64 2.33 10.90
C ALA A 109 -15.55 3.45 10.35
N ALA A 110 -14.97 4.53 9.80
CA ALA A 110 -15.72 5.57 9.12
C ALA A 110 -16.43 5.02 7.87
N CYS A 111 -15.73 4.24 7.03
CA CYS A 111 -16.34 3.57 5.89
C CYS A 111 -17.47 2.62 6.31
N ALA A 112 -17.30 1.88 7.40
CA ALA A 112 -18.34 0.99 7.92
C ALA A 112 -19.60 1.75 8.32
N SER A 113 -19.42 2.90 8.98
CA SER A 113 -20.53 3.77 9.41
C SER A 113 -21.29 4.35 8.20
N GLU A 114 -20.55 4.78 7.18
CA GLU A 114 -21.14 5.28 5.93
C GLU A 114 -21.95 4.20 5.20
N LEU A 115 -21.40 2.98 5.08
CA LEU A 115 -22.09 1.85 4.44
C LEU A 115 -23.35 1.44 5.21
N GLN A 116 -23.28 1.44 6.54
CA GLN A 116 -24.45 1.19 7.39
C GLN A 116 -25.55 2.24 7.14
N GLY A 117 -25.19 3.52 7.03
CA GLY A 117 -26.12 4.60 6.71
C GLY A 117 -26.79 4.45 5.34
N ARG A 118 -26.10 3.84 4.38
CA ARG A 118 -26.63 3.51 3.04
C ARG A 118 -27.42 2.20 2.99
N GLY A 119 -27.54 1.48 4.10
CA GLY A 119 -28.23 0.20 4.18
C GLY A 119 -27.40 -1.03 3.74
N ASP A 120 -26.11 -0.87 3.43
CA ASP A 120 -25.22 -2.00 3.14
C ASP A 120 -24.62 -2.58 4.42
N VAL A 121 -25.45 -3.35 5.14
CA VAL A 121 -25.07 -3.99 6.41
C VAL A 121 -23.88 -4.95 6.22
N LYS A 122 -23.83 -5.69 5.11
CA LYS A 122 -22.76 -6.66 4.84
C LYS A 122 -21.43 -5.96 4.57
N GLY A 123 -21.47 -4.86 3.81
CA GLY A 123 -20.30 -4.00 3.59
C GLY A 123 -19.80 -3.40 4.91
N ALA A 124 -20.71 -2.86 5.71
CA ALA A 124 -20.39 -2.29 7.02
C ALA A 124 -19.67 -3.29 7.94
N GLU A 125 -20.20 -4.51 8.09
CA GLU A 125 -19.58 -5.56 8.90
C GLU A 125 -18.18 -5.96 8.41
N ARG A 126 -17.96 -5.95 7.09
CA ARG A 126 -16.65 -6.25 6.50
C ARG A 126 -15.64 -5.15 6.82
N PHE A 127 -16.01 -3.89 6.62
CA PHE A 127 -15.12 -2.75 6.90
C PHE A 127 -14.83 -2.60 8.39
N ALA A 128 -15.78 -2.90 9.29
CA ALA A 128 -15.53 -2.89 10.73
C ALA A 128 -14.37 -3.83 11.15
N LYS A 129 -14.23 -4.96 10.46
CA LYS A 129 -13.17 -5.98 10.69
C LYS A 129 -11.90 -5.72 9.88
N ALA A 130 -11.89 -4.75 8.97
CA ALA A 130 -10.75 -4.47 8.11
C ALA A 130 -9.53 -3.95 8.91
N SER A 131 -8.34 -4.17 8.35
CA SER A 131 -7.04 -3.81 8.93
C SER A 131 -5.99 -3.69 7.82
N THR A 132 -4.76 -3.29 8.17
CA THR A 132 -3.63 -3.28 7.23
C THR A 132 -3.32 -4.67 6.67
N HIS A 133 -3.52 -5.72 7.47
CA HIS A 133 -3.39 -7.10 6.98
C HIS A 133 -4.49 -7.46 5.98
N TRP A 134 -5.72 -6.99 6.22
CA TRP A 134 -6.82 -7.17 5.27
C TRP A 134 -6.53 -6.50 3.92
N MET A 135 -5.97 -5.28 3.90
CA MET A 135 -5.54 -4.63 2.66
C MET A 135 -4.51 -5.47 1.90
N ARG A 136 -3.52 -6.02 2.60
CA ARG A 136 -2.49 -6.87 2.01
C ARG A 136 -3.09 -8.14 1.37
N HIS A 137 -4.05 -8.78 2.04
CA HIS A 137 -4.77 -9.92 1.46
C HIS A 137 -5.58 -9.53 0.24
N SER A 138 -6.30 -8.40 0.30
CA SER A 138 -7.05 -7.88 -0.83
C SER A 138 -6.14 -7.62 -2.04
N HIS A 139 -5.01 -6.94 -1.83
CA HIS A 139 -4.03 -6.70 -2.89
C HIS A 139 -3.54 -8.01 -3.52
N ALA A 140 -3.12 -8.99 -2.71
CA ALA A 140 -2.63 -10.28 -3.20
C ALA A 140 -3.69 -11.04 -4.02
N SER A 141 -4.93 -11.11 -3.53
CA SER A 141 -6.04 -11.72 -4.27
C SER A 141 -6.31 -11.00 -5.58
N HIS A 142 -6.38 -9.66 -5.58
CA HIS A 142 -6.65 -8.87 -6.77
C HIS A 142 -5.52 -8.98 -7.82
N ALA A 143 -4.25 -8.95 -7.39
CA ALA A 143 -3.11 -9.08 -8.28
C ALA A 143 -3.10 -10.44 -8.99
N ILE A 144 -3.30 -11.54 -8.25
CA ILE A 144 -3.35 -12.88 -8.81
C ILE A 144 -4.57 -13.07 -9.72
N ALA A 145 -5.73 -12.54 -9.34
CA ALA A 145 -6.92 -12.57 -10.18
C ALA A 145 -6.73 -11.76 -11.48
N GLY A 146 -5.94 -10.69 -11.42
CA GLY A 146 -5.54 -9.86 -12.56
C GLY A 146 -4.46 -10.48 -13.45
N GLY A 147 -3.96 -11.69 -13.12
CA GLY A 147 -2.99 -12.41 -13.93
C GLY A 147 -1.53 -12.25 -13.52
N MET A 148 -1.23 -11.59 -12.40
CA MET A 148 0.14 -11.53 -11.87
C MET A 148 0.64 -12.96 -11.59
N PRO A 149 1.84 -13.34 -12.10
CA PRO A 149 2.45 -14.62 -11.78
C PRO A 149 2.61 -14.80 -10.26
N ILE A 150 2.36 -16.02 -9.76
CA ILE A 150 2.33 -16.29 -8.33
C ILE A 150 3.69 -16.08 -7.66
N GLU A 151 4.77 -16.33 -8.41
CA GLU A 151 6.15 -16.13 -7.98
C GLU A 151 6.44 -14.64 -7.75
N ILE A 152 5.99 -13.78 -8.67
CA ILE A 152 6.12 -12.33 -8.55
C ILE A 152 5.28 -11.81 -7.38
N ALA A 153 4.03 -12.29 -7.26
CA ALA A 153 3.18 -11.93 -6.12
C ALA A 153 3.80 -12.38 -4.78
N GLN A 154 4.42 -13.55 -4.72
CA GLN A 154 5.12 -14.05 -3.53
C GLN A 154 6.32 -13.17 -3.17
N GLN A 155 7.11 -12.73 -4.16
CA GLN A 155 8.25 -11.83 -3.96
C GLN A 155 7.80 -10.47 -3.43
N ASN A 156 6.81 -9.84 -4.06
CA ASN A 156 6.24 -8.55 -3.65
C ASN A 156 5.65 -8.60 -2.24
N LEU A 157 4.97 -9.69 -1.89
CA LEU A 157 4.48 -9.91 -0.53
C LEU A 157 5.65 -10.22 0.43
N GLY A 158 6.70 -10.85 -0.06
CA GLY A 158 7.81 -11.28 0.78
C GLY A 158 7.50 -12.51 1.61
N HIS A 159 6.72 -13.45 1.08
CA HIS A 159 6.49 -14.73 1.73
C HIS A 159 7.71 -15.63 1.60
N ALA A 160 8.11 -16.30 2.69
CA ALA A 160 9.22 -17.25 2.67
C ALA A 160 8.87 -18.57 1.96
N SER A 161 7.58 -18.87 1.79
CA SER A 161 7.09 -20.08 1.13
C SER A 161 6.00 -19.73 0.14
N LEU A 162 6.03 -20.39 -1.02
CA LEU A 162 4.99 -20.30 -2.03
C LEU A 162 3.63 -20.81 -1.49
N ALA A 163 3.64 -21.76 -0.54
CA ALA A 163 2.42 -22.32 0.05
C ALA A 163 1.52 -21.24 0.68
N THR A 164 2.10 -20.18 1.26
CA THR A 164 1.35 -19.06 1.83
C THR A 164 0.65 -18.23 0.74
N THR A 165 1.25 -18.11 -0.45
CA THR A 165 0.69 -17.38 -1.59
C THR A 165 -0.35 -18.21 -2.35
N THR A 166 -0.20 -19.54 -2.40
CA THR A 166 -1.15 -20.46 -3.07
C THR A 166 -2.57 -20.39 -2.50
N VAL A 167 -2.72 -19.95 -1.23
CA VAL A 167 -4.04 -19.70 -0.62
C VAL A 167 -4.89 -18.74 -1.45
N TYR A 168 -4.29 -17.74 -2.09
CA TYR A 168 -5.04 -16.80 -2.94
C TYR A 168 -5.53 -17.44 -4.24
N VAL A 169 -4.70 -18.28 -4.88
CA VAL A 169 -5.09 -19.03 -6.08
C VAL A 169 -6.25 -19.99 -5.79
N THR A 170 -6.16 -20.73 -4.67
CA THR A 170 -7.22 -21.67 -4.29
C THR A 170 -8.53 -20.96 -3.96
N THR A 171 -8.47 -19.78 -3.35
CA THR A 171 -9.64 -18.95 -3.07
C THR A 171 -10.32 -18.49 -4.35
N GLU A 172 -9.56 -18.03 -5.34
CA GLU A 172 -10.10 -17.65 -6.66
C GLU A 172 -10.70 -18.85 -7.42
N LYS A 173 -10.03 -20.01 -7.43
CA LYS A 173 -10.59 -21.24 -8.02
C LYS A 173 -11.92 -21.62 -7.36
N ARG A 174 -12.01 -21.54 -6.03
CA ARG A 174 -13.25 -21.80 -5.29
C ARG A 174 -14.35 -20.80 -5.65
N ARG A 175 -14.01 -19.51 -5.80
CA ARG A 175 -14.96 -18.47 -6.23
C ARG A 175 -15.49 -18.75 -7.64
N ARG A 176 -14.61 -19.14 -8.57
CA ARG A 176 -15.00 -19.52 -9.94
C ARG A 176 -15.94 -20.73 -9.96
N MET A 177 -15.63 -21.79 -9.21
CA MET A 177 -16.51 -22.97 -9.11
C MET A 177 -17.90 -22.60 -8.59
N LYS A 178 -17.98 -21.83 -7.49
CA LYS A 178 -19.28 -21.36 -6.95
C LYS A 178 -20.08 -20.52 -7.94
N ALA A 179 -19.42 -19.67 -8.73
CA ALA A 179 -20.09 -18.85 -9.74
C ALA A 179 -20.67 -19.70 -10.87
N ILE A 180 -19.94 -20.73 -11.31
CA ILE A 180 -20.43 -21.70 -12.31
C ILE A 180 -21.62 -22.48 -11.74
N GLU A 181 -21.51 -23.06 -10.54
CA GLU A 181 -22.63 -23.77 -9.90
C GLU A 181 -23.88 -22.90 -9.77
N ALA A 182 -23.72 -21.64 -9.34
CA ALA A 182 -24.84 -20.71 -9.20
C ALA A 182 -25.47 -20.28 -10.53
N PHE A 183 -24.70 -20.29 -11.62
CA PHE A 183 -25.21 -20.01 -12.96
C PHE A 183 -26.07 -21.16 -13.49
N TRP A 184 -25.63 -22.41 -13.29
CA TRP A 184 -26.31 -23.61 -13.77
C TRP A 184 -27.45 -24.10 -12.86
N ASN A 185 -27.47 -23.68 -11.59
CA ASN A 185 -28.57 -23.97 -10.65
C ASN A 185 -29.70 -22.91 -10.68
N ARG A 186 -29.81 -22.14 -11.78
CA ARG A 186 -30.95 -21.28 -12.11
C ARG A 186 -31.77 -21.93 -13.21
#